data_AF-A0A9D0ZGF7-F1
#
_entry.id   AF-A0A9D0ZGF7-F1
#
_cell.length_a   1.000
_cell.length_b   1.000
_cell.length_c   1.000
_cell.angle_alpha   90.00
_cell.angle_beta   90.00
_cell.angle_gamma   90.00
#
_symmetry.space_group_name_H-M   'P 1'
#
loop_
_entity.id
_entity.type
_entity.pdbx_description
1 polymer ?
#
loop_
_entity_poly.entity_id
_entity_poly.type
_entity_poly.pdbx_seq_one_letter_code
_entity_poly.pdbx_strand_id
1 'polypeptide(L)'
;MRRIRKKALAVLALFILCAATLCSCTTEQPTPDPDAIIGQWEYWDQVWCEFNEDGTCLIGGTTGTYSVNDDMVLTMTPTGGDPQIFAWAGRKENVTTDNWFIENGALYMNGGVYQWIEPKTEKATQAVTQPATQNSTAQT
;
A
#
# COMPACT_ATOMS: atom_id res chain seq x y z
N MET A 1 -63.66 -5.25 21.51
CA MET A 1 -62.23 -5.62 21.32
C MET A 1 -61.62 -4.98 20.05
N ARG A 2 -61.47 -3.64 19.98
CA ARG A 2 -60.89 -2.96 18.78
C ARG A 2 -59.83 -1.89 19.08
N ARG A 3 -59.44 -1.69 20.35
CA ARG A 3 -58.42 -0.68 20.75
C ARG A 3 -56.99 -1.22 20.87
N ILE A 4 -56.81 -2.53 21.07
CA ILE A 4 -55.50 -3.13 21.35
C ILE A 4 -54.64 -3.25 20.08
N ARG A 5 -55.26 -3.46 18.90
CA ARG A 5 -54.52 -3.63 17.63
C ARG A 5 -53.83 -2.36 17.12
N LYS A 6 -54.30 -1.16 17.47
CA LYS A 6 -53.71 0.11 17.00
C LYS A 6 -52.43 0.49 17.76
N LYS A 7 -52.30 0.09 19.03
CA LYS A 7 -51.10 0.40 19.84
C LYS A 7 -49.90 -0.49 19.49
N ALA A 8 -50.15 -1.74 19.08
CA ALA A 8 -49.09 -2.66 18.67
C ALA A 8 -48.40 -2.25 17.35
N LEU A 9 -49.16 -1.71 16.40
CA LEU A 9 -48.62 -1.25 15.11
C LEU A 9 -47.75 0.01 15.22
N ALA A 10 -48.09 0.93 16.14
CA ALA A 10 -47.30 2.14 16.36
C ALA A 10 -45.94 1.85 17.02
N VAL A 11 -45.88 0.87 17.93
CA VAL A 11 -44.61 0.46 18.57
C VAL A 11 -43.71 -0.27 17.58
N LEU A 12 -44.26 -1.14 16.71
CA LEU A 12 -43.48 -1.84 15.70
C LEU A 12 -42.87 -0.87 14.66
N ALA A 13 -43.62 0.16 14.24
CA ALA A 13 -43.13 1.17 13.31
C ALA A 13 -42.02 2.06 13.92
N LEU A 14 -42.09 2.35 15.23
CA LEU A 14 -41.06 3.13 15.92
C LEU A 14 -39.75 2.35 16.10
N PHE A 15 -39.83 1.02 16.30
CA PHE A 15 -38.67 0.13 16.38
C PHE A 15 -37.95 -0.03 15.03
N ILE A 16 -38.70 -0.06 13.92
CA ILE A 16 -38.10 -0.15 12.57
C ILE A 16 -37.43 1.18 12.18
N LEU A 17 -37.93 2.32 12.67
CA LEU A 17 -37.32 3.62 12.40
C LEU A 17 -36.04 3.89 13.23
N CYS A 18 -35.93 3.35 14.45
CA CYS A 18 -34.69 3.45 15.25
C CYS A 18 -33.56 2.54 14.78
N ALA A 19 -33.85 1.47 14.03
CA ALA A 19 -32.82 0.60 13.47
C ALA A 19 -32.13 1.20 12.24
N ALA A 20 -32.74 2.22 11.60
CA ALA A 20 -32.17 2.87 10.42
C ALA A 20 -31.19 4.01 10.75
N THR A 21 -31.06 4.42 12.02
CA THR A 21 -30.24 5.60 12.41
C THR A 21 -29.01 5.24 13.26
N LEU A 22 -28.69 3.95 13.43
CA LEU A 22 -27.53 3.48 14.18
C LEU A 22 -26.60 2.61 13.32
N CYS A 23 -26.25 3.05 12.11
CA CYS A 23 -25.01 2.59 11.48
C CYS A 23 -24.62 3.44 10.27
N SER A 24 -24.63 4.76 10.41
CA SER A 24 -23.62 5.54 9.68
C SER A 24 -22.36 5.57 10.55
N CYS A 25 -21.85 4.40 10.92
CA CYS A 25 -20.41 4.28 11.04
C CYS A 25 -19.94 4.45 9.61
N THR A 26 -19.57 5.67 9.23
CA THR A 26 -18.49 5.85 8.26
C THR A 26 -17.38 4.97 8.80
N THR A 27 -17.28 3.74 8.28
CA THR A 27 -16.02 3.01 8.25
C THR A 27 -15.13 3.90 7.41
N GLU A 28 -14.56 4.93 8.04
CA GLU A 28 -13.30 5.48 7.58
C GLU A 28 -12.39 4.27 7.52
N GLN A 29 -12.14 3.81 6.30
CA GLN A 29 -11.13 2.80 6.08
C GLN A 29 -9.88 3.36 6.77
N PRO A 30 -9.30 2.64 7.75
CA PRO A 30 -8.13 3.14 8.44
C PRO A 30 -7.11 3.55 7.39
N THR A 31 -6.60 4.77 7.51
CA THR A 31 -5.51 5.25 6.68
C THR A 31 -4.42 4.18 6.71
N PRO A 32 -3.99 3.65 5.55
CA PRO A 32 -3.01 2.57 5.55
C PRO A 32 -1.69 3.02 6.18
N ASP A 33 -0.88 2.05 6.55
CA ASP A 33 0.52 2.27 6.88
C ASP A 33 1.26 2.87 5.66
N PRO A 34 1.99 4.00 5.77
CA PRO A 34 2.81 4.53 4.68
C PRO A 34 3.82 3.50 4.15
N ASP A 35 4.26 2.57 5.00
CA ASP A 35 5.21 1.51 4.62
C ASP A 35 4.54 0.38 3.82
N ALA A 36 3.20 0.37 3.69
CA ALA A 36 2.47 -0.65 2.92
C ALA A 36 2.80 -0.63 1.41
N ILE A 37 3.40 0.43 0.90
CA ILE A 37 3.85 0.53 -0.49
C ILE A 37 5.17 -0.21 -0.75
N ILE A 38 5.94 -0.49 0.30
CA ILE A 38 7.26 -1.13 0.22
C ILE A 38 7.11 -2.54 -0.35
N GLY A 39 7.95 -2.85 -1.35
CA GLY A 39 7.96 -4.13 -2.04
C GLY A 39 7.94 -3.98 -3.56
N GLN A 40 7.78 -5.13 -4.22
CA GLN A 40 7.75 -5.23 -5.67
C GLN A 40 6.32 -5.44 -6.17
N TRP A 41 6.00 -4.78 -7.27
CA TRP A 41 4.68 -4.79 -7.88
C TRP A 41 4.79 -5.08 -9.38
N GLU A 42 4.12 -6.14 -9.84
CA GLU A 42 4.17 -6.61 -11.22
C GLU A 42 3.10 -5.98 -12.12
N TYR A 43 3.48 -5.79 -13.38
CA TYR A 43 2.57 -5.58 -14.50
C TYR A 43 3.00 -6.54 -15.61
N TRP A 44 2.11 -7.44 -16.04
CA TRP A 44 2.39 -8.42 -17.10
C TRP A 44 3.65 -9.26 -16.85
N ASP A 45 3.74 -9.91 -15.69
CA ASP A 45 4.84 -10.81 -15.28
C ASP A 45 6.22 -10.14 -15.16
N GLN A 46 6.28 -8.81 -15.11
CA GLN A 46 7.50 -8.04 -14.91
C GLN A 46 7.35 -7.09 -13.74
N VAL A 47 8.39 -6.98 -12.90
CA VAL A 47 8.46 -5.94 -11.87
C VAL A 47 8.38 -4.59 -12.57
N TRP A 48 7.30 -3.86 -12.30
CA TRP A 48 7.03 -2.57 -12.91
C TRP A 48 7.22 -1.43 -11.92
N CYS A 49 6.83 -1.66 -10.66
CA CYS A 49 7.11 -0.78 -9.55
C CYS A 49 7.90 -1.52 -8.46
N GLU A 50 8.90 -0.89 -7.88
CA GLU A 50 9.61 -1.36 -6.69
C GLU A 50 9.85 -0.18 -5.76
N PHE A 51 9.56 -0.36 -4.47
CA PHE A 51 9.74 0.64 -3.43
C PHE A 51 10.55 0.01 -2.30
N ASN A 52 11.73 0.57 -2.02
CA ASN A 52 12.68 0.05 -1.05
C ASN A 52 12.64 0.84 0.26
N GLU A 53 12.93 0.18 1.38
CA GLU A 53 12.99 0.81 2.72
C GLU A 53 13.95 2.00 2.80
N ASP A 54 14.95 2.08 1.92
CA ASP A 54 15.93 3.18 1.86
C ASP A 54 15.42 4.44 1.13
N GLY A 55 14.17 4.42 0.66
CA GLY A 55 13.55 5.53 -0.08
C GLY A 55 13.89 5.55 -1.57
N THR A 56 14.51 4.49 -2.12
CA THR A 56 14.71 4.33 -3.56
C THR A 56 13.53 3.63 -4.22
N CYS A 57 13.27 3.91 -5.50
CA CYS A 57 12.22 3.26 -6.26
C CYS A 57 12.60 2.99 -7.72
N LEU A 58 11.96 1.99 -8.33
CA LEU A 58 11.92 1.73 -9.77
C LEU A 58 10.47 1.82 -10.24
N ILE A 59 10.16 2.61 -11.27
CA ILE A 59 8.79 2.74 -11.79
C ILE A 59 8.82 2.82 -13.31
N GLY A 60 8.17 1.87 -13.98
CA GLY A 60 8.14 1.80 -15.45
C GLY A 60 9.53 1.77 -16.09
N GLY A 61 10.50 1.13 -15.42
CA GLY A 61 11.89 1.06 -15.87
C GLY A 61 12.75 2.29 -15.53
N THR A 62 12.22 3.29 -14.83
CA THR A 62 12.97 4.49 -14.41
C THR A 62 13.25 4.43 -12.91
N THR A 63 14.52 4.62 -12.52
CA THR A 63 14.93 4.68 -11.11
C THR A 63 14.75 6.08 -10.53
N GLY A 64 14.49 6.17 -9.24
CA GLY A 64 14.33 7.44 -8.53
C GLY A 64 14.33 7.28 -7.02
N THR A 65 13.87 8.32 -6.34
CA THR A 65 13.56 8.28 -4.92
C THR A 65 12.06 8.46 -4.69
N TYR A 66 11.57 8.03 -3.54
CA TYR A 66 10.20 8.27 -3.13
C TYR A 66 10.11 8.57 -1.63
N SER A 67 8.97 9.13 -1.24
CA SER A 67 8.58 9.30 0.15
C SER A 67 7.06 9.26 0.25
N VAL A 68 6.53 8.68 1.33
CA VAL A 68 5.13 8.79 1.71
C VAL A 68 5.07 9.56 3.03
N ASN A 69 4.28 10.63 3.09
CA ASN A 69 4.12 11.41 4.32
C ASN A 69 2.94 10.90 5.17
N ASP A 70 2.75 11.47 6.36
CA ASP A 70 1.67 11.09 7.29
C ASP A 70 0.26 11.30 6.72
N ASP A 71 0.09 12.16 5.72
CA ASP A 71 -1.16 12.38 4.98
C ASP A 71 -1.34 11.38 3.82
N MET A 72 -0.47 10.38 3.72
CA MET A 72 -0.44 9.38 2.66
C MET A 72 -0.27 9.98 1.26
N VAL A 73 0.46 11.08 1.15
CA VAL A 73 0.86 11.65 -0.13
C VAL A 73 2.17 11.00 -0.56
N LEU A 74 2.12 10.24 -1.65
CA LEU A 74 3.29 9.67 -2.29
C LEU A 74 3.93 10.74 -3.18
N THR A 75 5.19 11.05 -2.91
CA THR A 75 6.03 11.86 -3.80
C THR A 75 7.11 10.97 -4.39
N MET A 76 7.24 10.98 -5.72
CA MET A 76 8.24 10.21 -6.46
C MET A 76 9.09 11.15 -7.28
N THR A 77 10.41 10.99 -7.25
CA THR A 77 11.34 11.82 -8.01
C THR A 77 12.20 10.93 -8.90
N PRO A 78 11.89 10.82 -10.20
CA PRO A 78 12.73 10.12 -11.17
C PRO A 78 14.14 10.73 -11.21
N THR A 79 15.15 9.91 -11.46
CA THR A 79 16.53 10.38 -11.62
C THR A 79 16.63 11.34 -12.81
N GLY A 80 16.93 12.62 -12.54
CA GLY A 80 17.01 13.66 -13.57
C GLY A 80 15.65 14.18 -14.07
N GLY A 81 14.56 13.86 -13.38
CA GLY A 81 13.21 14.35 -13.67
C GLY A 81 12.60 15.19 -12.54
N ASP A 82 11.41 15.72 -12.80
CA ASP A 82 10.64 16.48 -11.82
C ASP A 82 9.85 15.54 -10.88
N PRO A 83 9.59 15.96 -9.62
CA PRO A 83 8.73 15.22 -8.71
C PRO A 83 7.31 15.03 -9.24
N GLN A 84 6.77 13.84 -9.01
CA GLN A 84 5.39 13.44 -9.26
C GLN A 84 4.70 13.18 -7.92
N ILE A 85 3.47 13.67 -7.77
CA ILE A 85 2.74 13.62 -6.51
C ILE A 85 1.43 12.86 -6.72
N PHE A 86 1.19 11.87 -5.87
CA PHE A 86 -0.03 11.07 -5.86
C PHE A 86 -0.66 11.13 -4.48
N ALA A 87 -1.87 11.66 -4.38
CA ALA A 87 -2.60 11.69 -3.12
C ALA A 87 -3.27 10.34 -2.85
N TRP A 88 -3.46 9.98 -1.59
CA TRP A 88 -4.21 8.80 -1.22
C TRP A 88 -5.66 8.85 -1.72
N ALA A 89 -6.13 7.79 -2.37
CA ALA A 89 -7.50 7.75 -2.90
C ALA A 89 -8.57 7.60 -1.80
N GLY A 90 -8.20 7.09 -0.62
CA GLY A 90 -9.14 6.76 0.46
C GLY A 90 -9.88 5.44 0.25
N ARG A 91 -10.33 5.20 -0.99
CA ARG A 91 -11.07 4.01 -1.43
C ARG A 91 -10.88 3.77 -2.92
N LYS A 92 -11.13 2.55 -3.37
CA LYS A 92 -10.94 2.12 -4.76
C LYS A 92 -11.73 2.94 -5.78
N GLU A 93 -12.95 3.34 -5.45
CA GLU A 93 -13.85 4.07 -6.37
C GLU A 93 -13.36 5.48 -6.69
N ASN A 94 -12.44 6.02 -5.88
CA ASN A 94 -11.86 7.34 -6.08
C ASN A 94 -10.53 7.31 -6.87
N VAL A 95 -10.04 6.13 -7.23
CA VAL A 95 -8.75 6.01 -7.93
C VAL A 95 -8.82 6.72 -9.29
N THR A 96 -7.89 7.63 -9.51
CA THR A 96 -7.64 8.31 -10.79
C THR A 96 -6.17 8.18 -11.17
N THR A 97 -5.72 8.94 -12.18
CA THR A 97 -4.30 9.02 -12.54
C THR A 97 -3.45 9.74 -11.48
N ASP A 98 -4.07 10.60 -10.67
CA ASP A 98 -3.36 11.51 -9.75
C ASP A 98 -3.37 11.01 -8.30
N ASN A 99 -3.79 9.75 -8.11
CA ASN A 99 -3.91 9.11 -6.82
C ASN A 99 -3.19 7.77 -6.78
N TRP A 100 -2.96 7.30 -5.57
CA TRP A 100 -2.57 5.92 -5.32
C TRP A 100 -3.49 5.26 -4.29
N PHE A 101 -3.60 3.94 -4.39
CA PHE A 101 -4.41 3.11 -3.51
C PHE A 101 -3.82 1.70 -3.42
N ILE A 102 -3.89 1.05 -2.26
CA ILE A 102 -3.53 -0.37 -2.08
C ILE A 102 -4.72 -1.11 -1.50
N GLU A 103 -5.10 -2.21 -2.15
CA GLU A 103 -6.15 -3.09 -1.65
C GLU A 103 -5.99 -4.50 -2.25
N ASN A 104 -6.22 -5.53 -1.43
CA ASN A 104 -6.26 -6.92 -1.86
C ASN A 104 -5.01 -7.36 -2.65
N GLY A 105 -3.83 -6.91 -2.21
CA GLY A 105 -2.55 -7.24 -2.86
C GLY A 105 -2.32 -6.53 -4.20
N ALA A 106 -3.06 -5.46 -4.50
CA ALA A 106 -2.86 -4.66 -5.70
C ALA A 106 -2.57 -3.20 -5.35
N LEU A 107 -1.58 -2.62 -6.02
CA LEU A 107 -1.29 -1.19 -6.06
C LEU A 107 -2.00 -0.58 -7.28
N TYR A 108 -2.79 0.46 -7.05
CA TYR A 108 -3.41 1.28 -8.07
C TYR A 108 -2.68 2.61 -8.08
N MET A 109 -2.11 3.02 -9.22
CA MET A 109 -1.36 4.27 -9.33
C MET A 109 -1.21 4.66 -10.80
N ASN A 110 -1.31 5.96 -11.12
CA ASN A 110 -1.12 6.47 -12.48
C ASN A 110 -2.01 5.76 -13.52
N GLY A 111 -3.24 5.40 -13.14
CA GLY A 111 -4.18 4.64 -13.99
C GLY A 111 -3.82 3.16 -14.24
N GLY A 112 -2.71 2.68 -13.69
CA GLY A 112 -2.30 1.28 -13.72
C GLY A 112 -2.77 0.50 -12.50
N VAL A 113 -2.73 -0.84 -12.63
CA VAL A 113 -2.96 -1.80 -11.54
C VAL A 113 -1.79 -2.77 -11.53
N TYR A 114 -1.11 -2.86 -10.40
CA TYR A 114 0.11 -3.63 -10.21
C TYR A 114 -0.09 -4.65 -9.10
N GLN A 115 0.20 -5.93 -9.33
CA GLN A 115 0.00 -6.96 -8.30
C GLN A 115 1.23 -7.06 -7.41
N TRP A 116 1.04 -7.24 -6.11
CA TRP A 116 2.14 -7.46 -5.18
C TRP A 116 2.85 -8.77 -5.50
N ILE A 117 4.18 -8.74 -5.48
CA ILE A 117 5.02 -9.91 -5.62
C ILE A 117 5.60 -10.22 -4.26
N GLU A 118 5.38 -11.44 -3.79
CA GLU A 118 6.04 -11.92 -2.58
C GLU A 118 7.57 -11.93 -2.81
N PRO A 119 8.37 -11.27 -1.95
CA PRO A 119 9.82 -11.27 -2.07
C PRO A 119 10.32 -12.72 -2.04
N LYS A 120 10.91 -13.19 -3.15
CA LYS A 120 11.58 -14.50 -3.14
C LYS A 120 12.71 -14.42 -2.13
N THR A 121 12.59 -15.18 -1.04
CA THR A 121 13.67 -15.32 -0.06
C THR A 121 14.84 -16.04 -0.74
N GLU A 122 15.76 -15.30 -1.35
CA GLU A 122 17.04 -15.87 -1.74
C GLU A 122 17.75 -16.27 -0.44
N LYS A 123 17.87 -17.58 -0.18
CA LYS A 123 18.79 -18.09 0.83
C LYS A 123 20.18 -17.60 0.45
N ALA A 124 20.65 -16.55 1.12
CA ALA A 124 22.03 -16.12 1.07
C ALA A 124 22.92 -17.30 1.45
N THR A 125 23.49 -17.97 0.45
CA THR A 125 24.59 -18.90 0.68
C THR A 125 25.80 -18.03 0.95
N GLN A 126 26.01 -17.68 2.22
CA GLN A 126 27.24 -17.06 2.67
C GLN A 126 28.39 -18.02 2.37
N ALA A 127 29.12 -17.78 1.28
CA ALA A 127 30.44 -18.33 1.11
C ALA A 127 31.32 -17.71 2.21
N VAL A 128 31.67 -18.50 3.22
CA VAL A 128 32.63 -18.14 4.25
C VAL A 128 33.99 -18.01 3.57
N THR A 129 34.39 -16.78 3.23
CA THR A 129 35.75 -16.48 2.81
C THR A 129 36.66 -16.54 4.03
N GLN A 130 37.38 -17.65 4.17
CA GLN A 130 38.48 -17.81 5.12
C GLN A 130 39.58 -16.77 4.84
N PRO A 131 40.14 -16.06 5.83
CA PRO A 131 41.25 -15.14 5.60
C PRO A 131 42.53 -15.92 5.33
N ALA A 132 43.18 -15.63 4.20
CA ALA A 132 44.51 -16.12 3.87
C ALA A 132 45.54 -15.48 4.82
N THR A 133 46.21 -16.31 5.62
CA THR A 133 47.32 -15.88 6.48
C THR A 133 48.54 -15.56 5.61
N GLN A 134 48.97 -14.29 5.60
CA GLN A 134 50.28 -13.88 5.10
C GLN A 134 51.36 -14.44 6.04
N ASN A 135 52.15 -15.41 5.58
CA ASN A 135 53.47 -15.67 6.17
C ASN A 135 54.51 -14.84 5.43
N SER A 136 54.87 -13.72 6.06
CA SER A 136 56.12 -13.02 5.83
C SER A 136 57.27 -13.88 6.35
N THR A 137 58.17 -14.28 5.47
CA THR A 137 59.51 -14.77 5.86
C THR A 137 60.52 -13.72 5.42
N ALA A 138 60.89 -12.86 6.38
CA ALA A 138 62.17 -12.16 6.39
C ALA A 138 63.24 -13.04 7.06
N GLN A 139 64.51 -12.70 6.82
CA GLN A 139 65.77 -13.30 7.33
C GLN A 139 66.40 -14.33 6.37
N THR A 140 67.66 -14.25 5.93
CA THR A 140 68.77 -13.28 6.08
C THR A 140 69.72 -13.54 4.91
#